data_AF-A0A919ZLG6-F1
#
_entry.id   AF-A0A919ZLG6-F1
#
_cell.length_a   1.000
_cell.length_b   1.000
_cell.length_c   1.000
_cell.angle_alpha   90.00
_cell.angle_beta   90.00
_cell.angle_gamma   90.00
#
_symmetry.space_group_name_H-M   'P 1'
#
loop_
_entity.id
_entity.type
_entity.pdbx_description
1 polymer ?
#
loop_
_entity_poly.entity_id
_entity_poly.type
_entity_poly.pdbx_seq_one_letter_code
_entity_poly.pdbx_strand_id
1 'polypeptide(L)'
;MEIFKRYKRLIWIITIVLLSVLLFFFIMFLNDRPGGFSDYRTSKALGMTSSIKIPLGKTPEEAVQKFRGNDSPNRVIYQEPVEEGVLVFMNHPEKEDTTNLQVEFVRKAGLGWKWVWGGGFGSSKSNAALIYMSMSKIDKLSTPFPMVIGNVLDPSIKSITAETKESGVHKAKLVDIDSEKTIWFVNIPSSSVPPIEIKGFNQEGGLVAETIISEFNDSNKIELIR
;
A
#
# COMPACT_ATOMS: atom_id res chain seq x y z
N MET A 1 -15.64 1.29 61.13
CA MET A 1 -14.28 0.85 60.70
C MET A 1 -14.28 0.15 59.33
N GLU A 2 -15.29 -0.67 58.99
CA GLU A 2 -15.37 -1.34 57.68
C GLU A 2 -15.57 -0.40 56.48
N ILE A 3 -16.35 0.67 56.66
CA ILE A 3 -16.60 1.67 55.62
C ILE A 3 -15.28 2.30 55.14
N PHE A 4 -14.38 2.64 56.07
CA PHE A 4 -13.06 3.22 55.76
C PHE A 4 -12.14 2.24 55.02
N LYS A 5 -12.18 0.95 55.35
CA LYS A 5 -11.45 -0.12 54.64
C LYS A 5 -11.99 -0.31 53.21
N ARG A 6 -13.32 -0.22 53.03
CA ARG A 6 -13.98 -0.31 51.71
C ARG A 6 -13.60 0.87 50.81
N TYR A 7 -13.60 2.10 51.33
CA TYR A 7 -13.13 3.28 50.57
C TYR A 7 -11.64 3.21 50.24
N LYS A 8 -10.78 2.75 51.16
CA LYS A 8 -9.36 2.54 50.89
C LYS A 8 -9.12 1.51 49.78
N ARG A 9 -9.86 0.40 49.78
CA ARG A 9 -9.80 -0.63 48.72
C ARG A 9 -10.28 -0.08 47.36
N LEU A 10 -11.35 0.71 47.37
CA LEU A 10 -11.88 1.36 46.16
C LEU A 10 -10.86 2.34 45.56
N ILE A 11 -10.25 3.19 46.38
CA ILE A 11 -9.21 4.13 45.94
C ILE A 11 -8.03 3.37 45.32
N TRP A 12 -7.56 2.30 45.96
CA TRP A 12 -6.49 1.47 45.39
C TRP A 12 -6.83 0.87 44.03
N ILE A 13 -8.05 0.36 43.87
CA ILE A 13 -8.51 -0.20 42.59
C ILE A 13 -8.54 0.90 41.52
N ILE A 14 -9.11 2.07 41.83
CA ILE A 14 -9.17 3.20 40.89
C ILE A 14 -7.77 3.63 40.48
N THR A 15 -6.84 3.74 41.44
CA THR A 15 -5.45 4.11 41.16
C THR A 15 -4.76 3.10 40.26
N ILE A 16 -4.94 1.80 40.51
CA ILE A 16 -4.36 0.73 39.66
C ILE A 16 -4.92 0.82 38.24
N VAL A 17 -6.24 0.95 38.09
CA VAL A 17 -6.89 1.07 36.78
C VAL A 17 -6.36 2.30 36.04
N LEU A 18 -6.26 3.44 36.70
CA LEU A 18 -5.77 4.68 36.10
C LEU A 18 -4.29 4.56 35.68
N LEU A 19 -3.45 3.93 36.50
CA LEU A 19 -2.05 3.65 36.15
C LEU A 19 -1.94 2.69 34.96
N SER A 20 -2.77 1.65 34.88
CA SER A 20 -2.80 0.73 33.75
C SER A 20 -3.19 1.44 32.45
N VAL A 21 -4.19 2.33 32.49
CA VAL A 21 -4.60 3.14 31.33
C VAL A 21 -3.47 4.07 30.90
N LEU A 22 -2.82 4.77 31.83
CA LEU A 22 -1.67 5.63 31.53
C LEU A 22 -0.52 4.86 30.91
N LEU A 23 -0.20 3.68 31.45
CA LEU A 23 0.86 2.81 30.92
C LEU A 23 0.53 2.34 29.50
N PHE A 24 -0.73 1.98 29.23
CA PHE A 24 -1.17 1.60 27.88
C PHE A 24 -0.94 2.73 26.87
N PHE A 25 -1.37 3.96 27.18
CA PHE A 25 -1.14 5.12 26.31
C PHE A 25 0.34 5.45 26.15
N PHE A 26 1.14 5.29 27.21
CA PHE A 26 2.58 5.49 27.15
C PHE A 26 3.27 4.48 26.21
N ILE A 27 2.91 3.20 26.28
CA ILE A 27 3.41 2.16 25.37
C ILE A 27 3.01 2.48 23.93
N MET A 28 1.76 2.87 23.69
CA MET A 28 1.27 3.26 22.37
C MET A 28 2.05 4.45 21.80
N PHE A 29 2.33 5.46 22.64
CA PHE A 29 3.16 6.61 22.28
C PHE A 29 4.60 6.20 21.93
N LEU A 30 5.24 5.35 22.74
CA LEU A 30 6.59 4.85 22.45
C LEU A 30 6.66 4.03 21.16
N ASN A 31 5.59 3.30 20.84
CA ASN A 31 5.49 2.53 19.61
C ASN A 31 5.35 3.45 18.39
N ASP A 32 4.42 4.39 18.42
CA ASP A 32 3.94 5.11 17.24
C ASP A 32 4.71 6.41 16.94
N ARG A 33 5.38 7.00 17.95
CA ARG A 33 6.13 8.26 17.78
C ARG A 33 7.20 8.13 16.67
N PRO A 34 7.59 9.23 16.01
CA PRO A 34 8.69 9.19 15.04
C PRO A 34 9.98 8.66 15.67
N GLY A 35 10.57 7.62 15.08
CA GLY A 35 11.71 6.87 15.63
C GLY A 35 11.35 5.90 16.75
N GLY A 36 10.07 5.59 16.93
CA GLY A 36 9.56 4.62 17.90
C GLY A 36 9.79 3.17 17.51
N PHE A 37 9.20 2.24 18.27
CA PHE A 37 9.40 0.80 18.04
C PHE A 37 8.81 0.31 16.71
N SER A 38 7.74 0.92 16.20
CA SER A 38 7.25 0.59 14.86
C SER A 38 8.29 0.91 13.80
N ASP A 39 8.96 2.06 13.91
CA ASP A 39 9.89 2.56 12.90
C ASP A 39 11.14 1.70 12.89
N TYR A 40 11.64 1.36 14.07
CA TYR A 40 12.75 0.44 14.21
C TYR A 40 12.46 -0.91 13.53
N ARG A 41 11.27 -1.49 13.76
CA ARG A 41 10.86 -2.76 13.13
C ARG A 41 10.79 -2.61 11.61
N THR A 42 10.15 -1.56 11.10
CA THR A 42 10.08 -1.27 9.67
C THR A 42 11.48 -1.10 9.08
N SER A 43 12.36 -0.30 9.69
CA SER A 43 13.74 -0.11 9.25
C SER A 43 14.53 -1.42 9.18
N LYS A 44 14.38 -2.30 10.17
CA LYS A 44 15.04 -3.61 10.15
C LYS A 44 14.46 -4.54 9.08
N ALA A 45 13.15 -4.52 8.86
CA ALA A 45 12.52 -5.26 7.77
C ALA A 45 13.00 -4.78 6.39
N LEU A 46 13.25 -3.48 6.24
CA LEU A 46 13.81 -2.86 5.03
C LEU A 46 15.34 -2.97 4.91
N GLY A 47 16.02 -3.69 5.81
CA GLY A 47 17.48 -3.86 5.78
C GLY A 47 18.29 -2.62 6.15
N MET A 48 17.68 -1.62 6.78
CA MET A 48 18.35 -0.37 7.13
C MET A 48 19.19 -0.49 8.42
N THR A 49 20.33 0.20 8.44
CA THR A 49 21.23 0.26 9.58
C THR A 49 20.71 1.21 10.67
N SER A 50 20.14 2.34 10.25
CA SER A 50 19.53 3.36 11.12
C SER A 50 18.00 3.27 11.13
N SER A 51 17.38 3.77 12.21
CA SER A 51 15.92 3.89 12.29
C SER A 51 15.45 5.08 11.48
N ILE A 52 14.52 4.84 10.56
CA ILE A 52 13.74 5.88 9.92
C ILE A 52 12.92 6.60 11.01
N LYS A 53 12.60 7.87 10.80
CA LYS A 53 11.65 8.62 11.65
C LYS A 53 10.40 8.91 10.84
N ILE A 54 9.42 8.04 10.97
CA ILE A 54 8.19 8.09 10.17
C ILE A 54 7.16 8.93 10.94
N PRO A 55 6.74 10.09 10.39
CA PRO A 55 5.74 10.94 11.03
C PRO A 55 4.34 10.31 11.05
N LEU A 56 3.51 10.75 11.99
CA LEU A 56 2.10 10.35 12.07
C LEU A 56 1.21 11.35 11.32
N GLY A 57 0.32 10.84 10.47
CA GLY A 57 -0.79 11.58 9.87
C GLY A 57 -2.11 11.34 10.60
N LYS A 58 -3.05 12.27 10.50
CA LYS A 58 -4.44 12.09 10.97
C LYS A 58 -5.28 11.32 9.95
N THR A 59 -4.89 11.39 8.68
CA THR A 59 -5.48 10.62 7.57
C THR A 59 -4.40 9.78 6.86
N PRO A 60 -4.79 8.75 6.08
CA PRO A 60 -3.89 8.00 5.19
C PRO A 60 -3.03 8.92 4.31
N GLU A 61 -3.67 9.86 3.62
CA GLU A 61 -3.02 10.84 2.75
C GLU A 61 -2.03 11.74 3.50
N GLU A 62 -2.42 12.29 4.66
CA GLU A 62 -1.54 13.15 5.45
C GLU A 62 -0.30 12.37 5.94
N ALA A 63 -0.44 11.06 6.22
CA ALA A 63 0.70 10.23 6.60
C ALA A 63 1.71 10.09 5.45
N VAL A 64 1.23 9.90 4.22
CA VAL A 64 2.08 9.89 3.02
C VAL A 64 2.73 11.24 2.80
N GLN A 65 1.95 12.33 2.84
CA GLN A 65 2.45 13.69 2.61
C GLN A 65 3.54 14.07 3.62
N LYS A 66 3.34 13.77 4.91
CA LYS A 66 4.35 14.03 5.93
C LYS A 66 5.62 13.19 5.73
N PHE A 67 5.49 11.96 5.25
CA PHE A 67 6.64 11.09 5.00
C PHE A 67 7.44 11.51 3.76
N ARG A 68 6.75 11.84 2.66
CA ARG A 68 7.37 12.27 1.38
C ARG A 68 7.78 13.74 1.36
N GLY A 69 7.29 14.54 2.29
CA GLY A 69 7.48 15.98 2.37
C GLY A 69 6.27 16.75 1.86
N ASN A 70 5.94 17.87 2.53
CA ASN A 70 4.76 18.69 2.21
C ASN A 70 4.81 19.31 0.82
N ASP A 71 6.00 19.44 0.23
CA ASP A 71 6.20 19.98 -1.12
C ASP A 71 6.08 18.91 -2.21
N SER A 72 5.70 17.67 -1.85
CA SER A 72 5.42 16.65 -2.85
C SER A 72 4.27 17.13 -3.75
N PRO A 73 4.50 17.29 -5.05
CA PRO A 73 3.45 17.72 -5.97
C PRO A 73 2.42 16.62 -6.23
N ASN A 74 2.66 15.40 -5.73
CA ASN A 74 1.82 14.25 -5.99
C ASN A 74 0.42 14.43 -5.38
N ARG A 75 -0.61 14.10 -6.15
CA ARG A 75 -2.01 14.18 -5.73
C ARG A 75 -2.57 12.79 -5.54
N VAL A 76 -3.36 12.59 -4.49
CA VAL A 76 -4.11 11.35 -4.31
C VAL A 76 -5.18 11.26 -5.38
N ILE A 77 -5.22 10.12 -6.08
CA ILE A 77 -6.21 9.83 -7.13
C ILE A 77 -7.18 8.74 -6.70
N TYR A 78 -6.76 7.83 -5.81
CA TYR A 78 -7.61 6.75 -5.32
C TYR A 78 -7.09 6.20 -3.99
N GLN A 79 -7.99 5.63 -3.18
CA GLN A 79 -7.64 4.94 -1.93
C GLN A 79 -8.35 3.59 -1.88
N GLU A 80 -7.61 2.50 -1.65
CA GLU A 80 -8.15 1.17 -1.44
C GLU A 80 -7.99 0.76 0.02
N PRO A 81 -9.07 0.54 0.78
CA PRO A 81 -8.99 -0.10 2.09
C PRO A 81 -8.45 -1.52 1.94
N VAL A 82 -7.45 -1.87 2.76
CA VAL A 82 -6.85 -3.20 2.81
C VAL A 82 -6.75 -3.67 4.26
N GLU A 83 -6.35 -4.92 4.47
CA GLU A 83 -6.09 -5.42 5.82
C GLU A 83 -5.04 -4.54 6.53
N GLU A 84 -5.36 -4.16 7.78
CA GLU A 84 -4.55 -3.29 8.64
C GLU A 84 -4.30 -1.85 8.12
N GLY A 85 -4.80 -1.44 6.95
CA GLY A 85 -4.43 -0.15 6.38
C GLY A 85 -5.17 0.29 5.12
N VAL A 86 -4.50 1.15 4.36
CA VAL A 86 -5.00 1.73 3.10
C VAL A 86 -3.85 1.77 2.10
N LEU A 87 -4.14 1.42 0.85
CA LEU A 87 -3.30 1.75 -0.29
C LEU A 87 -3.72 3.12 -0.82
N VAL A 88 -2.79 4.06 -0.83
CA VAL A 88 -2.98 5.41 -1.35
C VAL A 88 -2.33 5.47 -2.73
N PHE A 89 -3.15 5.59 -3.76
CA PHE A 89 -2.70 5.77 -5.14
C PHE A 89 -2.56 7.25 -5.42
N MET A 90 -1.42 7.63 -5.98
CA MET A 90 -1.07 9.01 -6.27
C MET A 90 -0.53 9.14 -7.69
N ASN A 91 -0.75 10.29 -8.30
CA ASN A 91 -0.06 10.68 -9.52
C ASN A 91 0.80 11.92 -9.27
N HIS A 92 1.80 12.11 -10.12
CA HIS A 92 2.45 13.42 -10.25
C HIS A 92 1.61 14.29 -11.20
N PRO A 93 1.49 15.61 -10.98
CA PRO A 93 0.87 16.50 -11.96
C PRO A 93 1.65 16.38 -13.26
N GLU A 94 0.96 15.91 -14.30
CA GLU A 94 1.62 15.49 -15.53
C GLU A 94 2.37 16.67 -16.17
N LYS A 95 3.66 16.47 -16.43
CA LYS A 95 4.26 17.13 -17.59
C LYS A 95 3.69 16.41 -18.81
N GLU A 96 3.30 17.17 -19.83
CA GLU A 96 2.84 16.63 -21.11
C GLU A 96 3.70 15.41 -21.49
N ASP A 97 3.06 14.28 -21.77
CA ASP A 97 3.65 13.02 -22.24
C ASP A 97 4.23 12.03 -21.20
N THR A 98 3.88 12.12 -19.92
CA THR A 98 4.27 11.11 -18.90
C THR A 98 3.08 10.52 -18.14
N THR A 99 3.04 9.20 -17.99
CA THR A 99 2.18 8.50 -17.02
C THR A 99 3.00 8.20 -15.77
N ASN A 100 2.54 8.68 -14.61
CA ASN A 100 3.18 8.42 -13.33
C ASN A 100 2.15 7.82 -12.37
N LEU A 101 2.41 6.61 -11.88
CA LEU A 101 1.58 5.97 -10.88
C LEU A 101 2.44 5.58 -9.68
N GLN A 102 2.01 6.05 -8.51
CA GLN A 102 2.62 5.74 -7.23
C GLN A 102 1.58 5.11 -6.33
N VAL A 103 2.00 4.09 -5.58
CA VAL A 103 1.20 3.42 -4.57
C VAL A 103 1.94 3.48 -3.24
N GLU A 104 1.21 3.80 -2.18
CA GLU A 104 1.76 3.90 -0.84
C GLU A 104 0.86 3.13 0.13
N PHE A 105 1.42 2.14 0.82
CA PHE A 105 0.75 1.46 1.91
C PHE A 105 0.96 2.23 3.22
N VAL A 106 -0.16 2.64 3.81
CA VAL A 106 -0.21 3.26 5.12
C VAL A 106 -1.03 2.40 6.07
N ARG A 107 -0.48 2.15 7.26
CA ARG A 107 -1.11 1.34 8.29
C ARG A 107 -1.83 2.22 9.29
N LYS A 108 -2.95 1.73 9.83
CA LYS A 108 -3.59 2.32 11.00
C LYS A 108 -2.73 2.05 12.25
N ALA A 109 -2.23 3.11 12.86
CA ALA A 109 -1.54 3.08 14.15
C ALA A 109 -2.52 3.46 15.28
N GLY A 110 -2.12 3.24 16.54
CA GLY A 110 -2.95 3.59 17.69
C GLY A 110 -3.18 5.11 17.81
N LEU A 111 -2.17 5.91 17.48
CA LEU A 111 -2.21 7.38 17.54
C LEU A 111 -2.49 8.08 16.20
N GLY A 112 -2.70 7.34 15.10
CA GLY A 112 -2.91 7.95 13.79
C GLY A 112 -2.73 6.98 12.62
N TRP A 113 -2.20 7.50 11.52
CA TRP A 113 -1.82 6.76 10.33
C TRP A 113 -0.34 6.90 10.08
N LYS A 114 0.26 5.84 9.54
CA LYS A 114 1.70 5.77 9.41
C LYS A 114 2.12 5.10 8.12
N TRP A 115 3.06 5.73 7.42
CA TRP A 115 3.67 5.15 6.22
C TRP A 115 4.46 3.89 6.56
N VAL A 116 4.40 2.89 5.67
CA VAL A 116 5.05 1.60 5.87
C VAL A 116 5.93 1.24 4.67
N TRP A 117 5.32 1.20 3.48
CA TRP A 117 6.01 0.84 2.26
C TRP A 117 5.29 1.42 1.05
N GLY A 118 5.99 1.57 -0.05
CA GLY A 118 5.39 1.93 -1.32
C GLY A 118 6.43 2.16 -2.40
N GLY A 119 5.94 2.41 -3.59
CA GLY A 119 6.75 2.53 -4.79
C GLY A 119 5.95 3.22 -5.88
N GLY A 120 6.64 3.65 -6.91
CA GLY A 120 6.00 4.23 -8.07
C GLY A 120 6.87 4.05 -9.29
N PHE A 121 6.23 4.16 -10.43
CA PHE A 121 6.89 4.09 -11.72
C PHE A 121 6.36 5.21 -12.62
N GLY A 122 7.23 5.63 -13.52
CA GLY A 122 6.93 6.63 -14.54
C GLY A 122 7.21 6.05 -15.91
N SER A 123 6.40 6.42 -16.89
CA SER A 123 6.63 6.02 -18.27
C SER A 123 6.28 7.15 -19.24
N SER A 124 7.03 7.23 -20.33
CA SER A 124 6.66 8.07 -21.46
C SER A 124 5.40 7.54 -22.14
N LYS A 125 4.64 8.46 -22.76
CA LYS A 125 3.48 8.13 -23.59
C LYS A 125 3.82 7.01 -24.58
N SER A 126 2.90 6.07 -24.72
CA SER A 126 3.10 4.85 -25.50
C SER A 126 1.77 4.36 -26.05
N ASN A 127 1.82 3.61 -27.15
CA ASN A 127 0.69 2.89 -27.71
C ASN A 127 0.55 1.47 -27.11
N ALA A 128 1.28 1.19 -26.01
CA ALA A 128 1.12 -0.02 -25.25
C ALA A 128 -0.32 -0.14 -24.72
N ALA A 129 -0.76 -1.36 -24.48
CA ALA A 129 -2.09 -1.64 -23.98
C ALA A 129 -2.18 -1.43 -22.46
N LEU A 130 -1.13 -1.83 -21.73
CA LEU A 130 -1.00 -1.70 -20.29
C LEU A 130 0.40 -1.23 -19.93
N ILE A 131 0.53 -0.62 -18.76
CA ILE A 131 1.81 -0.46 -18.06
C ILE A 131 1.67 -1.00 -16.66
N TYR A 132 2.73 -1.61 -16.13
CA TYR A 132 2.70 -2.22 -14.80
C TYR A 132 3.97 -1.94 -14.00
N MET A 133 3.84 -2.14 -12.70
CA MET A 133 4.90 -2.38 -11.74
C MET A 133 4.46 -3.54 -10.85
N SER A 134 5.36 -4.49 -10.65
CA SER A 134 5.20 -5.57 -9.68
C SER A 134 5.92 -5.19 -8.39
N MET A 135 5.35 -5.52 -7.24
CA MET A 135 5.96 -5.24 -5.94
C MET A 135 6.02 -6.53 -5.14
N SER A 136 7.22 -6.86 -4.63
CA SER A 136 7.42 -8.05 -3.79
C SER A 136 6.86 -7.85 -2.38
N LYS A 137 6.62 -8.97 -1.69
CA LYS A 137 6.48 -8.93 -0.22
C LYS A 137 7.76 -8.41 0.44
N ILE A 138 7.62 -7.86 1.64
CA ILE A 138 8.74 -7.54 2.52
C ILE A 138 8.71 -8.50 3.70
N ASP A 139 9.80 -9.24 3.89
CA ASP A 139 9.91 -10.14 5.03
C ASP A 139 9.80 -9.38 6.35
N LYS A 140 9.05 -9.96 7.29
CA LYS A 140 8.81 -9.41 8.64
C LYS A 140 7.98 -8.11 8.66
N LEU A 141 7.36 -7.73 7.54
CA LEU A 141 6.44 -6.61 7.47
C LEU A 141 5.08 -7.08 6.94
N SER A 142 4.03 -6.96 7.76
CA SER A 142 2.65 -7.17 7.32
C SER A 142 2.26 -6.06 6.33
N THR A 143 2.09 -6.40 5.07
CA THR A 143 1.73 -5.47 3.98
C THR A 143 0.81 -6.20 3.00
N PRO A 144 0.01 -5.48 2.20
CA PRO A 144 -0.81 -6.09 1.14
C PRO A 144 0.02 -6.64 -0.03
N PHE A 145 1.34 -6.48 -0.03
CA PHE A 145 2.25 -7.01 -1.06
C PHE A 145 2.56 -8.50 -0.83
N PRO A 146 2.71 -9.32 -1.89
CA PRO A 146 3.01 -8.90 -3.26
C PRO A 146 1.79 -8.51 -4.08
N MET A 147 1.96 -7.57 -5.01
CA MET A 147 0.90 -7.11 -5.92
C MET A 147 1.47 -6.72 -7.29
N VAL A 148 0.63 -6.72 -8.30
CA VAL A 148 0.89 -6.07 -9.60
C VAL A 148 -0.10 -4.94 -9.77
N ILE A 149 0.41 -3.76 -10.14
CA ILE A 149 -0.36 -2.52 -10.25
C ILE A 149 0.02 -1.83 -11.55
N GLY A 150 -0.92 -1.13 -12.18
CA GLY A 150 -0.66 -0.47 -13.44
C GLY A 150 -1.71 0.54 -13.87
N ASN A 151 -1.49 1.12 -15.06
CA ASN A 151 -2.50 1.88 -15.79
C ASN A 151 -2.96 1.07 -17.01
N VAL A 152 -4.22 1.21 -17.36
CA VAL A 152 -4.77 0.79 -18.63
C VAL A 152 -4.60 1.93 -19.62
N LEU A 153 -3.98 1.63 -20.77
CA LEU A 153 -3.73 2.61 -21.83
C LEU A 153 -4.60 2.36 -23.07
N ASP A 154 -4.96 1.10 -23.34
CA ASP A 154 -5.92 0.76 -24.38
C ASP A 154 -7.34 0.61 -23.79
N PRO A 155 -8.31 1.45 -24.19
CA PRO A 155 -9.66 1.45 -23.63
C PRO A 155 -10.49 0.22 -23.99
N SER A 156 -10.05 -0.61 -24.94
CA SER A 156 -10.70 -1.88 -25.27
C SER A 156 -10.55 -2.90 -24.15
N ILE A 157 -9.54 -2.79 -23.29
CA ILE A 157 -9.34 -3.71 -22.16
C ILE A 157 -10.44 -3.49 -21.11
N LYS A 158 -11.22 -4.54 -20.85
CA LYS A 158 -12.32 -4.56 -19.86
C LYS A 158 -12.06 -5.49 -18.69
N SER A 159 -11.09 -6.39 -18.79
CA SER A 159 -10.66 -7.21 -17.66
C SER A 159 -9.19 -7.57 -17.76
N ILE A 160 -8.55 -7.74 -16.60
CA ILE A 160 -7.15 -8.16 -16.50
C ILE A 160 -7.08 -9.31 -15.49
N THR A 161 -6.26 -10.30 -15.77
CA THR A 161 -5.97 -11.42 -14.86
C THR A 161 -4.49 -11.58 -14.65
N ALA A 162 -4.11 -12.03 -13.46
CA ALA A 162 -2.77 -12.50 -13.12
C ALA A 162 -2.84 -13.97 -12.74
N GLU A 163 -2.08 -14.81 -13.43
CA GLU A 163 -2.02 -16.25 -13.18
C GLU A 163 -0.66 -16.62 -12.60
N THR A 164 -0.67 -17.38 -11.50
CA THR A 164 0.53 -18.01 -10.95
C THR A 164 0.34 -19.52 -10.88
N LYS A 165 1.44 -20.27 -10.97
CA LYS A 165 1.39 -21.74 -10.91
C LYS A 165 0.82 -22.26 -9.58
N GLU A 166 1.12 -21.58 -8.49
CA GLU A 166 0.79 -22.03 -7.13
C GLU A 166 -0.64 -21.70 -6.73
N SER A 167 -1.20 -20.62 -7.27
CA SER A 167 -2.45 -20.03 -6.78
C SER A 167 -3.53 -19.82 -7.83
N GLY A 168 -3.24 -20.18 -9.09
CA GLY A 168 -4.17 -20.07 -10.20
C GLY A 168 -4.39 -18.63 -10.65
N VAL A 169 -5.60 -18.37 -11.17
CA VAL A 169 -5.97 -17.12 -11.82
C VAL A 169 -6.60 -16.15 -10.81
N HIS A 170 -6.06 -14.93 -10.76
CA HIS A 170 -6.53 -13.82 -9.94
C HIS A 170 -7.04 -12.69 -10.83
N LYS A 171 -8.24 -12.20 -10.58
CA LYS A 171 -8.81 -11.08 -11.34
C LYS A 171 -8.33 -9.76 -10.76
N ALA A 172 -7.85 -8.86 -11.62
CA ALA A 172 -7.50 -7.51 -11.23
C ALA A 172 -8.76 -6.67 -10.97
N LYS A 173 -8.63 -5.73 -10.04
CA LYS A 173 -9.58 -4.63 -9.86
C LYS A 173 -9.19 -3.50 -10.81
N LEU A 174 -10.15 -3.04 -11.60
CA LEU A 174 -10.01 -1.86 -12.45
C LEU A 174 -10.77 -0.71 -11.78
N VAL A 175 -10.18 0.48 -11.77
CA VAL A 175 -10.76 1.68 -11.18
C VAL A 175 -10.60 2.85 -12.13
N ASP A 176 -11.72 3.37 -12.59
CA ASP A 176 -11.77 4.58 -13.42
C ASP A 176 -11.55 5.81 -12.51
N ILE A 177 -10.47 6.53 -12.76
CA ILE A 177 -10.09 7.75 -12.03
C ILE A 177 -10.77 8.97 -12.66
N ASP A 178 -10.76 9.02 -13.99
CA ASP A 178 -11.44 10.01 -14.82
C ASP A 178 -11.81 9.37 -16.17
N SER A 179 -12.28 10.17 -17.14
CA SER A 179 -12.69 9.68 -18.46
C SER A 179 -11.58 9.07 -19.31
N GLU A 180 -10.31 9.30 -18.95
CA GLU A 180 -9.15 8.91 -19.76
C GLU A 180 -8.19 7.96 -19.01
N LYS A 181 -8.36 7.83 -17.68
CA LYS A 181 -7.43 7.09 -16.83
C LYS A 181 -8.13 6.01 -16.01
N THR A 182 -7.73 4.78 -16.27
CA THR A 182 -8.10 3.62 -15.46
C THR A 182 -6.83 3.03 -14.85
N ILE A 183 -6.80 2.92 -13.52
CA ILE A 183 -5.78 2.14 -12.82
C ILE A 183 -6.24 0.70 -12.70
N TRP A 184 -5.30 -0.24 -12.62
CA TRP A 184 -5.59 -1.62 -12.30
C TRP A 184 -4.62 -2.16 -11.27
N PHE A 185 -5.09 -3.10 -10.45
CA PHE A 185 -4.23 -3.79 -9.51
C PHE A 185 -4.77 -5.17 -9.14
N VAL A 186 -3.87 -6.07 -8.76
CA VAL A 186 -4.19 -7.43 -8.35
C VAL A 186 -3.26 -7.85 -7.20
N ASN A 187 -3.87 -8.40 -6.15
CA ASN A 187 -3.12 -8.97 -5.04
C ASN A 187 -2.66 -10.36 -5.43
N ILE A 188 -1.37 -10.62 -5.21
CA ILE A 188 -0.78 -11.92 -5.45
C ILE A 188 -0.61 -12.60 -4.07
N PRO A 189 -1.05 -13.85 -3.89
CA PRO A 189 -0.84 -14.54 -2.62
C PRO A 189 0.63 -14.56 -2.21
N SER A 190 0.93 -14.32 -0.92
CA SER A 190 2.31 -14.19 -0.44
C SER A 190 3.16 -15.47 -0.55
N SER A 191 2.50 -16.61 -0.80
CA SER A 191 3.12 -17.91 -1.11
C SER A 191 3.53 -18.06 -2.57
N SER A 192 2.95 -17.27 -3.47
CA SER A 192 3.22 -17.34 -4.90
C SER A 192 4.54 -16.66 -5.24
N VAL A 193 5.24 -17.23 -6.22
CA VAL A 193 6.49 -16.69 -6.75
C VAL A 193 6.35 -16.50 -8.27
N PRO A 194 7.10 -15.58 -8.87
CA PRO A 194 7.18 -15.50 -10.32
C PRO A 194 7.62 -16.86 -10.92
N PRO A 195 7.19 -17.19 -12.14
CA PRO A 195 6.58 -16.30 -13.13
C PRO A 195 5.09 -16.01 -12.87
N ILE A 196 4.68 -14.78 -13.22
CA ILE A 196 3.27 -14.33 -13.18
C ILE A 196 2.85 -13.96 -14.59
N GLU A 197 1.83 -14.64 -15.11
CA GLU A 197 1.28 -14.35 -16.43
C GLU A 197 0.18 -13.30 -16.31
N ILE A 198 0.34 -12.16 -16.97
CA ILE A 198 -0.64 -11.08 -17.00
C ILE A 198 -1.34 -11.11 -18.35
N LYS A 199 -2.68 -11.14 -18.34
CA LYS A 199 -3.52 -11.14 -19.53
C LYS A 199 -4.56 -10.03 -19.45
N GLY A 200 -4.69 -9.24 -20.51
CA GLY A 200 -5.74 -8.23 -20.69
C GLY A 200 -6.74 -8.69 -21.75
N PHE A 201 -8.02 -8.53 -21.47
CA PHE A 201 -9.12 -8.99 -22.34
C PHE A 201 -10.10 -7.86 -22.66
N ASN A 202 -10.70 -7.92 -23.85
CA ASN A 202 -11.78 -7.03 -24.28
C ASN A 202 -13.14 -7.43 -23.68
N GLN A 203 -14.20 -6.76 -24.12
CA GLN A 203 -15.57 -7.00 -23.63
C GLN A 203 -16.11 -8.39 -24.01
N GLU A 204 -15.69 -8.92 -25.16
CA GLU A 204 -16.07 -10.25 -25.66
C GLU A 204 -15.25 -11.38 -25.02
N GLY A 205 -14.27 -11.05 -24.18
CA GLY A 205 -13.33 -12.01 -23.57
C GLY A 205 -12.17 -12.41 -24.49
N GLY A 206 -11.99 -11.72 -25.61
CA GLY A 206 -10.83 -11.86 -26.49
C GLY A 206 -9.57 -11.29 -25.84
N LEU A 207 -8.45 -12.02 -25.97
CA LEU A 207 -7.15 -11.60 -25.45
C LEU A 207 -6.59 -10.43 -26.28
N VAL A 208 -6.20 -9.36 -25.62
CA VAL A 208 -5.71 -8.10 -26.22
C VAL A 208 -4.24 -7.83 -25.88
N ALA A 209 -3.79 -8.25 -24.71
CA ALA A 209 -2.45 -7.98 -24.20
C ALA A 209 -1.99 -9.14 -23.31
N GLU A 210 -0.72 -9.50 -23.37
CA GLU A 210 -0.14 -10.57 -22.56
C GLU A 210 1.33 -10.30 -22.24
N THR A 211 1.76 -10.64 -21.03
CA THR A 211 3.18 -10.68 -20.66
C THR A 211 3.43 -11.70 -19.54
N ILE A 212 4.69 -12.07 -19.35
CA ILE A 212 5.15 -12.88 -18.22
C ILE A 212 6.13 -12.07 -17.38
N ILE A 213 5.76 -11.80 -16.15
CA ILE A 213 6.63 -11.17 -15.15
C ILE A 213 7.53 -12.26 -14.58
N SER A 214 8.81 -12.18 -14.88
CA SER A 214 9.80 -13.19 -14.44
C SER A 214 10.36 -12.93 -13.05
N GLU A 215 10.29 -11.69 -12.58
CA GLU A 215 10.78 -11.27 -11.26
C GLU A 215 9.92 -10.14 -10.69
N PHE A 216 9.80 -10.08 -9.36
CA PHE A 216 9.14 -8.96 -8.70
C PHE A 216 10.02 -7.71 -8.69
N ASN A 217 9.40 -6.55 -8.48
CA ASN A 217 10.05 -5.24 -8.50
C ASN A 217 10.50 -4.81 -9.90
N ASP A 218 9.90 -5.42 -10.93
CA ASP A 218 9.98 -4.99 -12.33
C ASP A 218 8.83 -4.02 -12.68
N SER A 219 9.08 -3.13 -13.62
CA SER A 219 8.08 -2.23 -14.20
C SER A 219 8.27 -2.11 -15.72
N ASN A 220 7.22 -2.40 -16.49
CA ASN A 220 7.30 -2.41 -17.95
C ASN A 220 5.96 -2.09 -18.63
N LYS A 221 6.00 -1.99 -19.96
CA LYS A 221 4.84 -1.84 -20.84
C LYS A 221 4.44 -3.20 -21.40
N ILE A 222 3.15 -3.38 -21.67
CA ILE A 222 2.59 -4.55 -22.35
C ILE A 222 1.96 -4.06 -23.64
N GLU A 223 2.53 -4.46 -24.77
CA GLU A 223 2.05 -4.08 -26.08
C GLU A 223 0.77 -4.84 -26.46
N LEU A 224 0.02 -4.30 -27.43
CA LEU A 224 -1.10 -5.00 -28.04
C LEU A 224 -0.63 -6.26 -28.77
N ILE A 225 -1.37 -7.34 -28.62
CA ILE A 225 -1.20 -8.53 -29.45
C ILE A 225 -1.62 -8.16 -30.87
N ARG A 226 -0.73 -8.42 -31.84
CA ARG A 226 -0.98 -8.20 -33.27
C ARG A 226 -1.71 -9.37 -33.91
#